data_AF-A0A286UEE4-F1
#
_entry.id   AF-A0A286UEE4-F1
#
_cell.length_a   1.000
_cell.length_b   1.000
_cell.length_c   1.000
_cell.angle_alpha   90.00
_cell.angle_beta   90.00
_cell.angle_gamma   90.00
#
_symmetry.space_group_name_H-M   'P 1'
#
loop_
_entity.id
_entity.type
_entity.pdbx_description
1 polymer ?
#
loop_
_entity_poly.entity_id
_entity_poly.type
_entity_poly.pdbx_seq_one_letter_code
_entity_poly.pdbx_strand_id
1 'polypeptide(L)'
;MNEELKGILELSQTANYIIVSLISLYFYDIILRLPTEVQLLWRLALYRLHTLWRLKKGQTVLLVTCFFVVVLVTCIVAIMSVISEKKSVIFIKNVGVCVERTPKRSFVGSFIAVLILDVVGLALFITNGLHRPRRSTDNFAKILYRDGLQLFLSLLALRLMALVVLTLAPIQLQNLGAVTSVICVSIVCFRSYLNFVELEPSLNGSNVPLTLNPQ
;
A
#
# COMPACT_ATOMS: atom_id res chain seq x y z
N MET A 1 -16.69 -31.27 29.03
CA MET A 1 -16.49 -29.99 28.32
C MET A 1 -15.01 -29.63 28.10
N ASN A 2 -14.04 -30.57 28.14
CA ASN A 2 -12.63 -30.19 28.34
C ASN A 2 -11.59 -30.66 27.32
N GLU A 3 -11.90 -31.48 26.31
CA GLU A 3 -10.89 -31.85 25.30
C GLU A 3 -11.03 -31.04 24.00
N GLU A 4 -12.24 -30.89 23.45
CA GLU A 4 -12.45 -30.08 22.24
C GLU A 4 -12.01 -28.61 22.42
N LEU A 5 -12.29 -28.02 23.59
CA LEU A 5 -11.91 -26.65 23.89
C LEU A 5 -10.38 -26.47 23.94
N LYS A 6 -9.67 -27.50 24.41
CA LYS A 6 -8.20 -27.51 24.49
C LYS A 6 -7.58 -27.56 23.09
N GLY A 7 -8.14 -28.40 22.20
CA GLY A 7 -7.70 -28.47 20.80
C GLY A 7 -7.88 -27.15 20.04
N ILE A 8 -9.03 -26.47 20.22
CA ILE A 8 -9.28 -25.17 19.58
C ILE A 8 -8.30 -24.09 20.09
N LEU A 9 -7.95 -24.13 21.38
CA LEU A 9 -7.04 -23.18 21.99
C LEU A 9 -5.60 -23.36 21.49
N GLU A 10 -5.11 -24.60 21.43
CA GLU A 10 -3.77 -24.89 20.94
C GLU A 10 -3.62 -24.49 19.46
N LEU A 11 -4.62 -24.80 18.62
CA LEU A 11 -4.63 -24.38 17.22
C LEU A 11 -4.54 -22.86 17.06
N SER A 12 -5.28 -22.11 17.88
CA SER A 12 -5.23 -20.64 17.88
C SER A 12 -3.88 -20.11 18.32
N GLN A 13 -3.23 -20.75 19.31
CA GLN A 13 -1.89 -20.35 19.74
C GLN A 13 -0.85 -20.64 18.66
N THR A 14 -0.86 -21.83 18.05
CA THR A 14 0.10 -22.16 16.99
C THR A 14 -0.04 -21.22 15.80
N ALA A 15 -1.28 -20.89 15.41
CA ALA A 15 -1.53 -19.93 14.34
C ALA A 15 -0.96 -18.54 14.68
N ASN A 16 -1.17 -18.04 15.91
CA ASN A 16 -0.62 -16.77 16.34
C ASN A 16 0.92 -16.78 16.36
N TYR A 17 1.56 -17.86 16.82
CA TYR A 17 3.02 -17.99 16.80
C TYR A 17 3.58 -18.00 15.38
N ILE A 18 2.97 -18.76 14.47
CA ILE A 18 3.36 -18.79 13.06
C ILE A 18 3.21 -17.40 12.44
N ILE A 19 2.10 -16.72 12.71
CA ILE A 19 1.87 -15.35 12.21
C ILE A 19 2.91 -14.38 12.75
N VAL A 20 3.18 -14.39 14.05
CA VAL A 20 4.21 -13.52 14.66
C VAL A 20 5.59 -13.84 14.09
N SER A 21 5.96 -15.11 13.96
CA SER A 21 7.24 -15.51 13.36
C SER A 21 7.35 -15.07 11.91
N LEU A 22 6.30 -15.24 11.09
CA LEU A 22 6.28 -14.77 9.70
C LEU A 22 6.37 -13.24 9.63
N ILE A 23 5.65 -12.52 10.49
CA ILE A 23 5.73 -11.06 10.58
C ILE A 23 7.14 -10.63 10.99
N SER A 24 7.77 -11.29 11.97
CA SER A 24 9.13 -10.97 12.42
C SER A 24 10.19 -11.27 11.36
N LEU A 25 10.10 -12.41 10.68
CA LEU A 25 11.01 -12.77 9.59
C LEU A 25 10.85 -11.79 8.41
N TYR A 26 9.62 -11.39 8.12
CA TYR A 26 9.32 -10.37 7.13
C TYR A 26 9.82 -8.99 7.53
N PHE A 27 9.63 -8.57 8.79
CA PHE A 27 10.19 -7.33 9.32
C PHE A 27 11.71 -7.34 9.23
N TYR A 28 12.33 -8.48 9.49
CA TYR A 28 13.78 -8.64 9.41
C TYR A 28 14.28 -8.53 7.97
N ASP A 29 13.61 -9.18 7.01
CA ASP A 29 13.94 -9.09 5.57
C ASP A 29 13.66 -7.68 5.02
N ILE A 30 12.57 -7.05 5.47
CA ILE A 30 12.28 -5.63 5.22
C ILE A 30 13.38 -4.75 5.77
N ILE A 31 13.81 -4.89 7.03
CA ILE A 31 14.81 -4.03 7.68
C ILE A 31 16.18 -4.19 7.01
N LEU A 32 16.54 -5.42 6.63
CA LEU A 32 17.81 -5.70 5.95
C LEU A 32 17.82 -5.19 4.50
N ARG A 33 16.71 -5.25 3.79
CA ARG A 33 16.58 -4.71 2.42
C ARG A 33 16.19 -3.23 2.39
N LEU A 34 15.76 -2.69 3.54
CA LEU A 34 15.22 -1.34 3.71
C LEU A 34 16.13 -0.24 3.15
N PRO A 35 17.44 -0.19 3.47
CA PRO A 35 18.22 1.00 3.12
C PRO A 35 18.40 1.16 1.60
N THR A 36 18.56 0.05 0.87
CA THR A 36 18.69 0.06 -0.59
C THR A 36 17.33 0.17 -1.28
N GLU A 37 16.33 -0.59 -0.85
CA GLU A 37 15.01 -0.57 -1.48
C GLU A 37 14.22 0.71 -1.17
N VAL A 38 14.31 1.25 0.06
CA VAL A 38 13.68 2.54 0.38
C VAL A 38 14.33 3.67 -0.40
N GLN A 39 15.65 3.67 -0.59
CA GLN A 39 16.28 4.68 -1.45
C GLN A 39 15.77 4.60 -2.91
N LEU A 40 15.56 3.40 -3.44
CA LEU A 40 15.06 3.18 -4.80
C LEU A 40 13.57 3.54 -4.93
N LEU A 41 12.73 3.09 -3.99
CA LEU A 41 11.32 3.43 -3.92
C LEU A 41 11.13 4.93 -3.73
N TRP A 42 11.92 5.57 -2.88
CA TRP A 42 11.89 7.01 -2.69
C TRP A 42 12.32 7.72 -3.96
N ARG A 43 13.36 7.25 -4.67
CA ARG A 43 13.74 7.81 -5.98
C ARG A 43 12.65 7.65 -7.03
N LEU A 44 11.97 6.51 -7.12
CA LEU A 44 10.88 6.33 -8.08
C LEU A 44 9.65 7.16 -7.71
N ALA A 45 9.28 7.15 -6.42
CA ALA A 45 8.20 7.97 -5.91
C ALA A 45 8.50 9.43 -6.17
N LEU A 46 9.71 9.91 -5.87
CA LEU A 46 10.17 11.26 -6.17
C LEU A 46 10.27 11.53 -7.67
N TYR A 47 10.66 10.56 -8.51
CA TYR A 47 10.73 10.73 -9.96
C TYR A 47 9.34 10.84 -10.59
N ARG A 48 8.41 9.96 -10.20
CA ARG A 48 7.01 10.05 -10.61
C ARG A 48 6.37 11.29 -10.03
N LEU A 49 6.64 11.61 -8.77
CA LEU A 49 6.21 12.84 -8.12
C LEU A 49 6.80 14.06 -8.82
N HIS A 50 8.04 14.03 -9.30
CA HIS A 50 8.72 15.10 -10.04
C HIS A 50 8.14 15.25 -11.45
N THR A 51 7.79 14.13 -12.09
CA THR A 51 7.05 14.12 -13.36
C THR A 51 5.63 14.67 -13.15
N LEU A 52 5.01 14.35 -12.01
CA LEU A 52 3.79 14.99 -11.52
C LEU A 52 4.03 16.46 -11.13
N TRP A 53 5.22 16.84 -10.67
CA TRP A 53 5.56 18.19 -10.24
C TRP A 53 5.74 19.13 -11.44
N ARG A 54 6.02 18.57 -12.62
CA ARG A 54 5.92 19.30 -13.89
C ARG A 54 4.49 19.66 -14.28
N LEU A 55 3.47 19.22 -13.54
CA LEU A 55 2.12 19.77 -13.67
C LEU A 55 2.04 21.22 -13.16
N LYS A 56 0.94 21.87 -13.53
CA LYS A 56 0.52 23.15 -12.96
C LYS A 56 0.65 23.13 -11.42
N LYS A 57 1.35 24.13 -10.87
CA LYS A 57 1.65 24.29 -9.43
C LYS A 57 0.45 23.99 -8.52
N GLY A 58 -0.78 24.33 -8.94
CA GLY A 58 -2.00 24.09 -8.17
C GLY A 58 -2.34 22.61 -7.93
N GLN A 59 -2.10 21.71 -8.89
CA GLN A 59 -2.44 20.29 -8.73
C GLN A 59 -1.46 19.57 -7.81
N THR A 60 -0.17 19.91 -7.88
CA THR A 60 0.83 19.41 -6.94
C THR A 60 0.52 19.85 -5.51
N VAL A 61 0.17 21.12 -5.32
CA VAL A 61 -0.23 21.64 -3.99
C VAL A 61 -1.45 20.88 -3.48
N LEU A 62 -2.49 20.71 -4.30
CA LEU A 62 -3.70 19.97 -3.90
C LEU A 62 -3.38 18.53 -3.48
N LEU A 63 -2.54 17.81 -4.23
CA LEU A 63 -2.19 16.42 -3.96
C LEU A 63 -1.34 16.30 -2.69
N VAL A 64 -0.35 17.17 -2.51
CA VAL A 64 0.50 17.21 -1.31
C VAL A 64 -0.33 17.57 -0.09
N THR A 65 -1.19 18.59 -0.17
CA THR A 65 -2.11 18.95 0.92
C THR A 65 -3.05 17.81 1.26
N CYS A 66 -3.64 17.14 0.27
CA CYS A 66 -4.52 15.99 0.47
C CYS A 66 -3.77 14.83 1.16
N PHE A 67 -2.54 14.54 0.72
CA PHE A 67 -1.68 13.54 1.34
C PHE A 67 -1.43 13.84 2.82
N PHE A 68 -1.01 15.07 3.16
CA PHE A 68 -0.77 15.45 4.55
C PHE A 68 -2.03 15.39 5.41
N VAL A 69 -3.19 15.82 4.87
CA VAL A 69 -4.48 15.73 5.57
C VAL A 69 -4.83 14.27 5.87
N VAL A 70 -4.69 13.38 4.88
CA VAL A 70 -5.00 11.95 5.10
C VAL A 70 -4.02 11.31 6.08
N VAL A 71 -2.73 11.61 5.99
CA VAL A 71 -1.73 11.12 6.94
C VAL A 71 -2.07 11.59 8.36
N LEU A 72 -2.40 12.88 8.52
CA LEU A 72 -2.79 13.44 9.83
C LEU A 72 -4.04 12.74 10.38
N VAL A 73 -5.09 12.58 9.57
CA VAL A 73 -6.32 11.88 9.96
C VAL A 73 -6.02 10.42 10.34
N THR A 74 -5.18 9.74 9.56
CA THR A 74 -4.78 8.36 9.83
C THR A 74 -4.02 8.25 11.15
N CYS A 75 -3.09 9.16 11.42
CA CYS A 75 -2.36 9.24 12.69
C CYS A 75 -3.31 9.46 13.87
N ILE A 76 -4.28 10.38 13.75
CA ILE A 76 -5.28 10.64 14.80
C ILE A 76 -6.11 9.38 15.07
N VAL A 77 -6.63 8.73 14.02
CA VAL A 77 -7.41 7.48 14.15
C VAL A 77 -6.58 6.36 14.76
N ALA A 78 -5.30 6.24 14.40
CA ALA A 78 -4.39 5.25 14.96
C ALA A 78 -4.15 5.50 16.46
N ILE A 79 -3.86 6.75 16.86
CA ILE A 79 -3.68 7.12 18.28
C ILE A 79 -4.96 6.84 19.08
N MET A 80 -6.12 7.25 18.56
CA MET A 80 -7.41 6.99 19.21
C MET A 80 -7.71 5.50 19.35
N SER A 81 -7.28 4.69 18.36
CA SER A 81 -7.39 3.23 18.43
C SER A 81 -6.54 2.67 19.57
N VAL A 82 -5.26 3.07 19.67
CA VAL A 82 -4.35 2.63 20.73
C VAL A 82 -4.84 3.04 22.12
N ILE A 83 -5.38 4.25 22.27
CA ILE A 83 -5.95 4.70 23.56
C ILE A 83 -7.17 3.86 23.94
N SER A 84 -8.00 3.49 22.96
CA SER A 84 -9.20 2.69 23.18
C SER A 84 -8.88 1.24 23.57
N GLU A 85 -7.77 0.69 23.08
CA GLU A 85 -7.30 -0.68 23.38
C GLU A 85 -7.00 -0.92 24.86
N LYS A 86 -6.52 0.10 25.58
CA LYS A 86 -6.20 -0.07 27.02
C LYS A 86 -7.41 -0.46 27.87
N LYS A 87 -8.63 -0.25 27.38
CA LYS A 87 -9.87 -0.56 28.11
C LYS A 87 -10.51 -1.90 27.71
N SER A 88 -10.08 -2.54 26.62
CA SER A 88 -10.72 -3.74 26.04
C SER A 88 -10.05 -5.06 26.41
N VAL A 89 -8.87 -5.01 27.06
CA VAL A 89 -8.11 -6.20 27.43
C VAL A 89 -8.64 -6.78 28.74
N ILE A 90 -9.14 -8.01 28.69
CA ILE A 90 -9.59 -8.76 29.88
C ILE A 90 -8.63 -9.92 30.09
N PHE A 91 -8.14 -10.06 31.32
CA PHE A 91 -7.32 -11.20 31.72
C PHE A 91 -8.20 -12.39 32.09
N ILE A 92 -8.10 -13.48 31.33
CA ILE A 92 -8.84 -14.72 31.62
C ILE A 92 -7.98 -15.58 32.52
N LYS A 93 -8.25 -15.54 33.83
CA LYS A 93 -7.46 -16.24 34.87
C LYS A 93 -7.27 -17.74 34.61
N ASN A 94 -8.28 -18.40 34.04
CA ASN A 94 -8.24 -19.86 33.81
C ASN A 94 -7.18 -20.28 32.80
N VAL A 95 -6.81 -19.38 31.87
CA VAL A 95 -5.91 -19.69 30.74
C VAL A 95 -4.62 -18.88 30.85
N GLY A 96 -4.55 -17.90 31.76
CA GLY A 96 -3.37 -17.05 31.93
C GLY A 96 -3.10 -16.13 30.73
N VAL A 97 -4.10 -15.87 29.89
CA VAL A 97 -3.96 -15.03 28.70
C VAL A 97 -4.85 -13.79 28.75
N CYS A 98 -4.34 -12.70 28.18
CA CYS A 98 -5.09 -11.49 27.89
C CYS A 98 -5.82 -11.67 26.55
N VAL A 99 -7.15 -11.55 26.54
CA VAL A 99 -7.93 -11.62 25.31
C VAL A 99 -8.66 -10.30 25.12
N GLU A 100 -8.65 -9.82 23.88
CA GLU A 100 -9.38 -8.64 23.48
C GLU A 100 -10.84 -9.00 23.16
N ARG A 101 -11.80 -8.38 23.87
CA ARG A 101 -13.21 -8.82 23.83
C ARG A 101 -13.98 -8.31 22.61
N THR A 102 -13.56 -7.21 22.00
CA THR A 102 -14.37 -6.50 20.99
C THR A 102 -13.60 -6.23 19.69
N PRO A 103 -14.20 -6.48 18.52
CA PRO A 103 -13.59 -6.14 17.23
C PRO A 103 -13.39 -4.62 17.10
N LYS A 104 -12.22 -4.22 16.61
CA LYS A 104 -11.83 -2.81 16.49
C LYS A 104 -12.44 -2.16 15.26
N ARG A 105 -13.65 -1.61 15.40
CA ARG A 105 -14.24 -0.78 14.31
C ARG A 105 -13.36 0.41 13.94
N SER A 106 -12.56 0.93 14.87
CA SER A 106 -11.63 2.04 14.63
C SER A 106 -10.51 1.66 13.64
N PHE A 107 -10.09 0.40 13.62
CA PHE A 107 -9.08 -0.10 12.70
C PHE A 107 -9.59 -0.14 11.25
N VAL A 108 -10.87 -0.47 11.04
CA VAL A 108 -11.49 -0.39 9.71
C VAL A 108 -11.50 1.07 9.20
N GLY A 109 -11.69 2.03 10.10
CA GLY A 109 -11.69 3.46 9.77
C GLY A 109 -10.39 3.96 9.16
N SER A 110 -9.23 3.48 9.61
CA SER A 110 -7.93 3.87 9.04
C SER A 110 -7.77 3.38 7.60
N PHE A 111 -8.24 2.17 7.28
CA PHE A 111 -8.23 1.64 5.92
C PHE A 111 -9.14 2.43 4.98
N ILE A 112 -10.30 2.89 5.46
CA ILE A 112 -11.20 3.74 4.68
C ILE A 112 -10.53 5.07 4.33
N ALA A 113 -9.87 5.73 5.29
CA ALA A 113 -9.17 6.99 5.04
C ALA A 113 -8.09 6.84 3.96
N VAL A 114 -7.35 5.74 4.02
CA VAL A 114 -6.31 5.38 3.06
C VAL A 114 -6.90 5.04 1.68
N LEU A 115 -8.06 4.37 1.62
CA LEU A 115 -8.78 4.10 0.38
C LEU A 115 -9.29 5.38 -0.30
N ILE A 116 -9.81 6.34 0.48
CA ILE A 116 -10.24 7.65 -0.04
C ILE A 116 -9.08 8.35 -0.74
N LEU A 117 -7.87 8.29 -0.16
CA LEU A 117 -6.67 8.87 -0.78
C LEU A 117 -6.34 8.22 -2.13
N ASP A 118 -6.49 6.91 -2.27
CA ASP A 118 -6.27 6.24 -3.57
C ASP A 118 -7.30 6.66 -4.61
N VAL A 119 -8.56 6.78 -4.21
CA VAL A 119 -9.64 7.24 -5.11
C VAL A 119 -9.38 8.67 -5.56
N VAL A 120 -9.00 9.57 -4.63
CA VAL A 120 -8.63 10.96 -4.96
C VAL A 120 -7.40 10.99 -5.85
N GLY A 121 -6.37 10.19 -5.53
CA GLY A 121 -5.14 10.08 -6.32
C GLY A 121 -5.41 9.60 -7.74
N LEU A 122 -6.24 8.56 -7.90
CA LEU A 122 -6.67 8.05 -9.19
C LEU A 122 -7.49 9.08 -9.97
N ALA A 123 -8.42 9.79 -9.31
CA ALA A 123 -9.21 10.84 -9.95
C ALA A 123 -8.34 12.01 -10.43
N LEU A 124 -7.37 12.45 -9.61
CA LEU A 124 -6.39 13.46 -10.00
C LEU A 124 -5.50 12.98 -11.15
N PHE A 125 -5.08 11.72 -11.12
CA PHE A 125 -4.31 11.11 -12.20
C PHE A 125 -5.09 11.09 -13.51
N ILE A 126 -6.36 10.67 -13.50
CA ILE A 126 -7.22 10.64 -14.69
C ILE A 126 -7.50 12.05 -15.20
N THR A 127 -7.89 12.98 -14.33
CA THR A 127 -8.19 14.37 -14.73
C THR A 127 -6.97 15.09 -15.28
N ASN A 128 -5.79 14.87 -14.71
CA ASN A 128 -4.53 15.32 -15.28
C ASN A 128 -4.25 14.67 -16.64
N GLY A 129 -4.43 13.36 -16.73
CA GLY A 129 -4.33 12.62 -17.99
C GLY A 129 -5.23 13.23 -19.06
N LEU A 130 -6.45 13.65 -18.72
CA LEU A 130 -7.41 14.31 -19.62
C LEU A 130 -6.99 15.73 -20.02
N HIS A 131 -6.35 16.50 -19.12
CA HIS A 131 -5.94 17.89 -19.38
C HIS A 131 -4.73 18.01 -20.30
N ARG A 132 -3.93 16.94 -20.45
CA ARG A 132 -2.71 16.96 -21.29
C ARG A 132 -3.09 17.04 -22.78
N PRO A 133 -2.58 18.03 -23.55
CA PRO A 133 -2.87 18.12 -24.98
C PRO A 133 -2.33 16.87 -25.70
N ARG A 134 -3.18 16.28 -26.55
CA ARG A 134 -2.90 15.05 -27.30
C ARG A 134 -3.13 15.24 -28.80
N ARG A 135 -2.42 14.48 -29.62
CA ARG A 135 -2.76 14.31 -31.04
C ARG A 135 -3.96 13.37 -31.15
N SER A 136 -4.86 13.64 -32.08
CA SER A 136 -6.08 12.83 -32.29
C SER A 136 -5.79 11.37 -32.67
N THR A 137 -4.58 11.09 -33.16
CA THR A 137 -4.13 9.75 -33.59
C THR A 137 -3.68 8.85 -32.44
N ASP A 138 -3.43 9.41 -31.25
CA ASP A 138 -2.84 8.64 -30.16
C ASP A 138 -3.90 7.94 -29.31
N ASN A 139 -3.77 6.61 -29.15
CA ASN A 139 -4.64 5.83 -28.28
C ASN A 139 -4.47 6.25 -26.81
N PHE A 140 -5.42 7.05 -26.30
CA PHE A 140 -5.42 7.59 -24.94
C PHE A 140 -5.21 6.51 -23.87
N ALA A 141 -5.94 5.39 -23.97
CA ALA A 141 -5.85 4.29 -23.01
C ALA A 141 -4.42 3.71 -22.92
N LYS A 142 -3.70 3.63 -24.03
CA LYS A 142 -2.31 3.12 -24.07
C LYS A 142 -1.36 4.05 -23.35
N ILE A 143 -1.54 5.36 -23.50
CA ILE A 143 -0.74 6.38 -22.78
C ILE A 143 -1.04 6.30 -21.28
N LEU A 144 -2.33 6.30 -20.91
CA LEU A 144 -2.73 6.29 -19.51
C LEU A 144 -2.26 5.02 -18.78
N TYR A 145 -2.33 3.86 -19.45
CA TYR A 145 -1.79 2.61 -18.95
C TYR A 145 -0.28 2.68 -18.73
N ARG A 146 0.47 3.22 -19.70
CA ARG A 146 1.92 3.43 -19.62
C ARG A 146 2.32 4.40 -18.50
N ASP A 147 1.52 5.43 -18.27
CA ASP A 147 1.78 6.46 -17.25
C ASP A 147 1.52 5.95 -15.81
N GLY A 148 0.98 4.74 -15.66
CA GLY A 148 0.85 4.08 -14.35
C GLY A 148 -0.59 3.86 -13.87
N LEU A 149 -1.60 3.96 -14.73
CA LEU A 149 -2.98 3.63 -14.38
C LEU A 149 -3.10 2.23 -13.77
N GLN A 150 -2.36 1.25 -14.30
CA GLN A 150 -2.34 -0.12 -13.81
C GLN A 150 -1.89 -0.19 -12.34
N LEU A 151 -0.93 0.65 -11.92
CA LEU A 151 -0.47 0.71 -10.53
C LEU A 151 -1.58 1.24 -9.62
N PHE A 152 -2.23 2.36 -9.98
CA PHE A 152 -3.33 2.90 -9.17
C PHE A 152 -4.51 1.93 -9.06
N LEU A 153 -4.89 1.27 -10.16
CA LEU A 153 -5.99 0.29 -10.16
C LEU A 153 -5.65 -0.95 -9.32
N SER A 154 -4.42 -1.46 -9.42
CA SER A 154 -3.99 -2.62 -8.64
C SER A 154 -3.90 -2.30 -7.14
N LEU A 155 -3.39 -1.13 -6.77
CA LEU A 155 -3.40 -0.66 -5.37
C LEU A 155 -4.83 -0.49 -4.84
N LEU A 156 -5.70 0.17 -5.61
CA LEU A 156 -7.10 0.36 -5.23
C LEU A 156 -7.82 -0.99 -5.03
N ALA A 157 -7.63 -1.94 -5.95
CA ALA A 157 -8.21 -3.28 -5.85
C ALA A 157 -7.70 -4.05 -4.62
N LEU A 158 -6.39 -4.00 -4.35
CA LEU A 158 -5.79 -4.61 -3.15
C LEU A 158 -6.36 -4.01 -1.87
N ARG A 159 -6.50 -2.68 -1.79
CA ARG A 159 -7.05 -2.01 -0.60
C ARG A 159 -8.54 -2.26 -0.42
N LEU A 160 -9.30 -2.35 -1.51
CA LEU A 160 -10.71 -2.76 -1.47
C LEU A 160 -10.85 -4.19 -0.94
N MET A 161 -10.03 -5.13 -1.44
CA MET A 161 -10.03 -6.50 -0.94
C MET A 161 -9.66 -6.56 0.55
N ALA A 162 -8.64 -5.81 0.97
CA ALA A 162 -8.25 -5.72 2.37
C ALA A 162 -9.40 -5.18 3.25
N LEU A 163 -10.11 -4.16 2.78
CA LEU A 163 -11.27 -3.62 3.49
C LEU A 163 -12.42 -4.63 3.60
N VAL A 164 -12.69 -5.40 2.54
CA VAL A 164 -13.69 -6.48 2.55
C VAL A 164 -13.30 -7.56 3.55
N VAL A 165 -12.03 -7.99 3.57
CA VAL A 165 -11.54 -8.96 4.57
C VAL A 165 -11.67 -8.39 5.97
N LEU A 166 -11.29 -7.13 6.21
CA LEU A 166 -11.38 -6.51 7.54
C LEU A 166 -12.81 -6.35 8.05
N THR A 167 -13.78 -6.17 7.16
CA THR A 167 -15.19 -5.99 7.52
C THR A 167 -15.94 -7.31 7.71
N LEU A 168 -15.59 -8.35 6.94
CA LEU A 168 -16.31 -9.62 6.93
C LEU A 168 -15.61 -10.74 7.72
N ALA A 169 -14.28 -10.69 7.88
CA ALA A 169 -13.53 -11.77 8.51
C ALA A 169 -13.60 -11.72 10.05
N PRO A 170 -13.51 -12.88 10.73
CA PRO A 170 -13.38 -12.93 12.18
C PRO A 170 -12.08 -12.26 12.65
N ILE A 171 -12.07 -11.80 13.91
CA ILE A 171 -11.00 -10.96 14.51
C ILE A 171 -9.59 -11.51 14.26
N GLN A 172 -9.41 -12.82 14.34
CA GLN A 172 -8.12 -13.49 14.12
C GLN A 172 -7.57 -13.28 12.70
N LEU A 173 -8.46 -13.28 11.69
CA LEU A 173 -8.10 -13.08 10.29
C LEU A 173 -7.95 -11.60 9.92
N GLN A 174 -8.49 -10.66 10.71
CA GLN A 174 -8.39 -9.22 10.43
C GLN A 174 -6.93 -8.75 10.46
N ASN A 175 -6.18 -9.15 11.48
CA ASN A 175 -4.75 -8.82 11.61
C ASN A 175 -3.93 -9.40 10.45
N LEU A 176 -4.24 -10.64 10.06
CA LEU A 176 -3.60 -11.29 8.92
C LEU A 176 -3.89 -10.53 7.62
N GLY A 177 -5.15 -10.16 7.38
CA GLY A 177 -5.56 -9.39 6.21
C GLY A 177 -4.85 -8.04 6.09
N ALA A 178 -4.66 -7.33 7.21
CA ALA A 178 -3.91 -6.07 7.23
C ALA A 178 -2.44 -6.27 6.85
N VAL A 179 -1.76 -7.24 7.43
CA VAL A 179 -0.36 -7.56 7.13
C VAL A 179 -0.21 -8.00 5.68
N THR A 180 -1.06 -8.91 5.20
CA THR A 180 -1.07 -9.35 3.81
C THR A 180 -1.30 -8.19 2.84
N SER A 181 -2.19 -7.25 3.17
CA SER A 181 -2.40 -6.06 2.35
C SER A 181 -1.13 -5.23 2.19
N VAL A 182 -0.38 -5.01 3.28
CA VAL A 182 0.89 -4.26 3.22
C VAL A 182 1.91 -4.99 2.36
N ILE A 183 2.02 -6.32 2.52
CA ILE A 183 2.93 -7.15 1.72
C ILE A 183 2.59 -7.06 0.23
N CYS A 184 1.32 -7.25 -0.13
CA CYS A 184 0.88 -7.20 -1.52
C CYS A 184 1.14 -5.84 -2.16
N VAL A 185 0.89 -4.75 -1.43
CA VAL A 185 1.18 -3.39 -1.88
C VAL A 185 2.67 -3.22 -2.16
N SER A 186 3.54 -3.66 -1.24
CA SER A 186 4.99 -3.59 -1.42
C SER A 186 5.47 -4.38 -2.64
N ILE A 187 4.97 -5.60 -2.85
CA ILE A 187 5.31 -6.44 -4.01
C ILE A 187 4.86 -5.77 -5.32
N VAL A 188 3.65 -5.23 -5.37
CA VAL A 188 3.11 -4.55 -6.56
C VAL A 188 3.94 -3.30 -6.88
N CYS A 189 4.30 -2.51 -5.86
CA CYS A 189 5.18 -1.36 -6.02
C CYS A 189 6.57 -1.77 -6.56
N PHE A 190 7.16 -2.82 -6.00
CA PHE A 190 8.48 -3.33 -6.41
C PHE A 190 8.48 -3.86 -7.85
N ARG A 191 7.48 -4.67 -8.24
CA ARG A 191 7.36 -5.15 -9.62
C ARG A 191 7.13 -4.02 -10.61
N SER A 192 6.31 -3.04 -10.24
CA SER A 192 6.06 -1.86 -11.08
C SER A 192 7.31 -1.01 -11.25
N TYR A 193 8.17 -0.97 -10.22
CA TYR A 193 9.49 -0.35 -10.30
C TYR A 193 10.42 -1.08 -11.26
N LEU A 194 10.57 -2.40 -11.10
CA LEU A 194 11.45 -3.20 -11.96
C LEU A 194 11.07 -3.09 -13.44
N ASN A 195 9.77 -3.20 -13.75
CA ASN A 195 9.27 -3.02 -15.11
C ASN A 195 9.57 -1.63 -15.66
N PHE A 196 9.58 -0.60 -14.81
CA PHE A 196 9.92 0.77 -15.23
C PHE A 196 11.42 0.90 -15.56
N VAL A 197 12.29 0.34 -14.73
CA VAL A 197 13.75 0.36 -14.94
C VAL A 197 14.14 -0.38 -16.21
N GLU A 198 13.49 -1.51 -16.51
CA GLU A 198 13.75 -2.28 -17.73
C GLU A 198 13.38 -1.52 -19.01
N LEU A 199 12.37 -0.63 -18.96
CA LEU A 199 11.93 0.17 -20.09
C LEU A 199 12.87 1.35 -20.41
N GLU A 200 13.61 1.87 -19.44
CA GLU A 200 14.48 3.04 -19.58
C GLU A 200 15.62 2.88 -20.63
N PRO A 201 16.40 1.78 -20.66
CA PRO A 201 17.48 1.62 -21.65
C PRO A 201 16.98 1.57 -23.10
N SER A 202 15.76 1.06 -23.33
CA SER A 202 15.17 1.02 -24.69
C SER A 202 14.88 2.41 -25.26
N LEU A 203 14.63 3.40 -24.40
CA LEU A 203 14.36 4.77 -24.80
C LEU A 203 15.64 5.57 -25.05
N ASN A 204 16.71 5.26 -24.32
CA ASN A 204 18.01 5.94 -24.48
C ASN A 204 18.83 5.40 -25.67
N GLY A 205 18.58 4.15 -26.10
CA GLY A 205 19.26 3.54 -27.24
C GLY A 205 18.83 4.03 -28.63
N SER A 206 17.73 4.79 -28.75
CA SER A 206 17.19 5.21 -30.05
C SER A 206 17.74 6.55 -30.58
N ASN A 207 18.72 7.16 -29.89
CA ASN A 207 19.33 8.45 -30.28
C ASN A 207 20.80 8.35 -30.74
N VAL A 208 21.29 7.16 -31.11
CA VAL A 208 22.60 7.06 -31.76
C VAL A 208 22.44 6.68 -33.23
N PRO A 209 22.28 7.66 -34.15
CA PRO A 209 22.79 7.47 -35.50
C PRO A 209 24.32 7.46 -35.40
N LEU A 210 24.92 6.27 -35.37
CA LEU A 210 26.34 6.07 -35.61
C LEU A 210 26.62 6.37 -37.10
N THR A 211 26.55 7.64 -37.48
CA THR A 211 27.23 8.12 -38.69
C THR A 211 28.67 8.42 -38.30
N LEU A 212 29.46 7.35 -38.12
CA LEU A 212 30.91 7.42 -38.27
C LEU A 212 31.18 7.74 -39.74
N ASN A 213 31.43 9.02 -40.02
CA ASN A 213 31.95 9.46 -41.31
C ASN A 213 33.48 9.36 -41.24
N PRO A 214 34.14 8.47 -42.01
CA PRO A 214 35.58 8.51 -42.15
C PRO A 214 35.92 9.53 -43.25
N GLN A 215 36.61 10.60 -42.87
CA GLN A 215 37.45 11.38 -43.77
C GLN A 215 38.87 11.40 -43.22
#